data_AF-A0A2M7F2Q9-F1
#
_entry.id   AF-A0A2M7F2Q9-F1
#
_cell.length_a   1.000
_cell.length_b   1.000
_cell.length_c   1.000
_cell.angle_alpha   90.00
_cell.angle_beta   90.00
_cell.angle_gamma   90.00
#
_symmetry.space_group_name_H-M   'P 1'
#
loop_
_entity.id
_entity.type
_entity.pdbx_description
1 polymer ?
#
loop_
_entity_poly.entity_id
_entity_poly.type
_entity_poly.pdbx_seq_one_letter_code
_entity_poly.pdbx_strand_id
1 'polypeptide(L)'
;MLLSLKSAIALSVILFTAACVDRKSFETEPVVVQSARGTVVCQLYTRERVLWDRAIERPATMNMSEADDICRAEGRRLKAGG
;
A
#
# COMPACT_ATOMS: atom_id res chain seq x y z
N MET A 1 -14.77 -48.87 -30.07
CA MET A 1 -14.36 -47.49 -30.47
C MET A 1 -15.00 -46.49 -29.50
N LEU A 2 -14.65 -46.56 -28.21
CA LEU A 2 -15.28 -45.76 -27.12
C LEU A 2 -14.23 -45.13 -26.18
N LEU A 3 -12.95 -45.14 -26.55
CA LEU A 3 -11.84 -44.77 -25.65
C LEU A 3 -11.12 -43.47 -26.01
N SER A 4 -11.60 -42.70 -26.99
CA SER A 4 -10.89 -41.48 -27.45
C SER A 4 -11.65 -40.19 -27.14
N LEU A 5 -12.80 -40.26 -26.46
CA LEU A 5 -13.72 -39.13 -26.25
C LEU A 5 -13.52 -38.36 -24.93
N LYS A 6 -12.46 -38.61 -24.13
CA LYS A 6 -12.41 -38.08 -22.74
C LYS A 6 -11.19 -37.27 -22.33
N SER A 7 -10.12 -37.19 -23.13
CA SER A 7 -8.84 -36.61 -22.66
C SER A 7 -8.31 -35.43 -23.46
N ALA A 8 -9.14 -34.73 -24.24
CA ALA A 8 -8.75 -33.52 -24.96
C ALA A 8 -9.24 -32.22 -24.29
N ILE A 9 -9.67 -32.29 -23.03
CA ILE A 9 -10.05 -31.12 -22.20
C ILE A 9 -9.18 -31.16 -20.95
N ALA A 10 -7.88 -30.94 -21.10
CA ALA A 10 -7.01 -30.74 -19.96
C ALA A 10 -6.02 -29.64 -20.30
N LEU A 11 -5.94 -28.67 -19.39
CA LEU A 11 -4.91 -27.64 -19.31
C LEU A 11 -5.13 -26.38 -20.16
N SER A 12 -6.27 -25.71 -19.95
CA SER A 12 -6.30 -24.25 -19.99
C SER A 12 -5.38 -23.73 -18.87
N VAL A 13 -4.10 -23.51 -19.20
CA VAL A 13 -3.13 -22.89 -18.29
C VAL A 13 -3.57 -21.45 -18.06
N ILE A 14 -4.12 -21.20 -16.88
CA ILE A 14 -4.40 -19.86 -16.40
C ILE A 14 -3.05 -19.22 -16.05
N LEU A 15 -2.45 -18.53 -17.04
CA LEU A 15 -1.32 -17.62 -16.83
C LEU A 15 -1.85 -16.35 -16.17
N PHE A 16 -2.14 -16.38 -14.86
CA PHE A 16 -2.18 -15.16 -14.06
C PHE A 16 -0.74 -14.73 -13.82
N THR A 17 -0.14 -14.04 -14.80
CA THR A 17 1.03 -13.24 -14.52
C THR A 17 0.58 -12.14 -13.57
N ALA A 18 0.97 -12.25 -12.30
CA ALA A 18 0.89 -11.13 -11.38
C ALA A 18 1.72 -10.02 -12.02
N ALA A 19 1.06 -9.06 -12.68
CA ALA A 19 1.73 -7.89 -13.20
C ALA A 19 2.45 -7.24 -12.02
N CYS A 20 3.76 -7.09 -12.11
CA CYS A 20 4.56 -6.41 -11.09
C CYS A 20 4.10 -4.95 -11.03
N VAL A 21 3.17 -4.63 -10.13
CA VAL A 21 2.70 -3.26 -9.96
C VAL A 21 3.77 -2.50 -9.18
N ASP A 22 4.31 -1.43 -9.79
CA ASP A 22 5.31 -0.58 -9.12
C ASP A 22 4.65 0.17 -7.97
N ARG A 23 5.12 -0.07 -6.74
CA ARG A 23 4.61 0.60 -5.53
C ARG A 23 4.73 2.13 -5.62
N LYS A 24 5.74 2.66 -6.33
CA LYS A 24 5.89 4.10 -6.53
C LYS A 24 4.73 4.75 -7.26
N SER A 25 4.04 4.00 -8.12
CA SER A 25 2.87 4.52 -8.84
C SER A 25 1.68 4.86 -7.93
N PHE A 26 1.76 4.47 -6.65
CA PHE A 26 0.77 4.75 -5.63
C PHE A 26 1.20 5.80 -4.61
N GLU A 27 2.43 6.29 -4.68
CA GLU A 27 3.00 7.26 -3.76
C GLU A 27 2.45 8.66 -4.05
N THR A 28 2.03 9.38 -3.01
CA THR A 28 1.81 10.83 -3.07
C THR A 28 3.13 11.58 -3.00
N GLU A 29 3.10 12.89 -3.26
CA GLU A 29 4.15 13.75 -2.71
C GLU A 29 4.24 13.58 -1.18
N PRO A 30 5.43 13.64 -0.58
CA PRO A 30 5.58 13.54 0.86
C PRO A 30 4.75 14.58 1.61
N VAL A 31 4.00 14.12 2.60
CA VAL A 31 3.12 14.97 3.42
C VAL A 31 3.81 15.27 4.74
N VAL A 32 3.91 16.55 5.08
CA VAL A 32 4.46 17.00 6.36
C VAL A 32 3.35 17.10 7.39
N VAL A 33 3.44 16.31 8.46
CA VAL A 33 2.44 16.27 9.54
C VAL A 33 3.07 16.78 10.83
N GLN A 34 2.40 17.74 11.47
CA GLN A 34 2.82 18.22 12.78
C GLN A 34 2.18 17.40 13.89
N SER A 35 3.02 16.88 14.79
CA SER A 35 2.59 16.15 15.98
C SER A 35 3.08 16.85 17.25
N ALA A 36 2.50 16.49 18.39
CA ALA A 36 2.93 17.01 19.69
C ALA A 36 4.39 16.67 20.03
N ARG A 37 4.99 15.66 19.39
CA ARG A 37 6.37 15.23 19.63
C ARG A 37 7.33 15.63 18.50
N GLY A 38 6.88 16.47 17.57
CA GLY A 38 7.67 17.00 16.47
C GLY A 38 7.11 16.65 15.09
N THR A 39 7.82 17.12 14.06
CA THR A 39 7.45 16.94 12.65
C THR A 39 7.65 15.50 12.19
N VAL A 40 6.66 14.94 11.50
CA VAL A 40 6.75 13.65 10.81
C VAL A 40 6.56 13.89 9.31
N VAL A 41 7.42 13.31 8.47
CA VAL A 41 7.24 13.32 7.01
C VAL A 41 6.72 11.96 6.60
N CYS A 42 5.55 11.95 5.97
CA CYS A 42 4.80 10.76 5.63
C CYS A 42 4.81 10.49 4.13
N GLN A 43 5.09 9.24 3.78
CA GLN A 43 4.75 8.71 2.46
C GLN A 43 3.37 8.07 2.56
N LEU A 44 2.39 8.68 1.88
CA LEU A 44 1.04 8.13 1.78
C LEU A 44 0.89 7.35 0.47
N TYR A 45 0.07 6.30 0.49
CA TYR A 45 -0.15 5.38 -0.61
C TYR A 45 -1.62 5.33 -1.00
N THR A 46 -2.06 6.20 -1.91
CA THR A 46 -3.45 6.38 -2.37
C THR A 46 -4.50 6.56 -1.25
N ARG A 47 -5.71 7.02 -1.60
CA ARG A 47 -6.80 7.13 -0.60
C ARG A 47 -7.31 5.77 -0.12
N GLU A 48 -7.07 4.71 -0.88
CA GLU A 48 -7.63 3.38 -0.62
C GLU A 48 -6.69 2.48 0.20
N ARG A 49 -5.38 2.76 0.25
CA ARG A 49 -4.37 1.88 0.84
C ARG A 49 -3.65 2.48 2.04
N VAL A 50 -4.41 3.12 2.92
CA VAL A 50 -3.90 3.77 4.14
C VAL A 50 -3.04 2.85 5.02
N LEU A 51 -3.26 1.53 5.01
CA LEU A 51 -2.43 0.59 5.77
C LEU A 51 -0.95 0.57 5.33
N TRP A 52 -0.64 1.07 4.13
CA TRP A 52 0.71 1.15 3.61
C TRP A 52 1.41 2.46 3.97
N ASP A 53 0.67 3.45 4.48
CA ASP A 53 1.20 4.75 4.86
C ASP A 53 2.27 4.59 5.95
N ARG A 54 3.38 5.30 5.77
CA ARG A 54 4.58 5.14 6.60
C ARG A 54 5.34 6.45 6.75
N ALA A 55 6.08 6.56 7.84
CA ALA A 55 7.02 7.64 8.03
C ALA A 55 8.29 7.39 7.18
N ILE A 56 8.74 8.45 6.51
CA ILE A 56 10.04 8.52 5.84
C ILE A 56 11.03 9.38 6.64
N GLU A 57 10.53 10.33 7.43
CA GLU A 57 11.31 11.06 8.43
C GLU A 57 10.50 11.23 9.73
N ARG A 58 11.21 11.22 10.86
CA ARG A 58 10.64 11.41 12.20
C ARG A 58 11.69 11.95 13.17
N PRO A 59 11.29 12.53 14.31
CA PRO A 59 12.20 12.89 15.37
C PRO A 59 12.92 11.65 15.92
N ALA A 60 14.18 11.81 16.34
CA ALA A 60 14.98 10.72 16.90
C ALA A 60 14.35 10.10 18.17
N THR A 61 13.61 10.91 18.93
CA THR A 61 12.90 10.53 20.16
C THR A 61 11.57 9.79 19.92
N MET A 62 11.13 9.68 18.66
CA MET A 62 9.91 8.99 18.27
C MET A 62 10.22 7.64 17.67
N ASN A 63 9.58 6.55 18.09
CA ASN A 63 9.83 5.26 17.45
C ASN A 63 9.13 5.19 16.08
N MET A 64 9.56 4.23 15.23
CA MET A 64 9.03 4.13 13.87
C MET A 64 7.53 3.78 13.84
N SER A 65 7.08 2.87 14.71
CA SER A 65 5.68 2.43 14.73
C SER A 65 4.72 3.59 15.03
N GLU A 66 5.10 4.45 15.97
CA GLU A 66 4.30 5.62 16.33
C GLU A 66 4.26 6.63 15.20
N ALA A 67 5.38 6.85 14.49
CA ALA A 67 5.42 7.72 13.33
C ALA A 67 4.56 7.16 12.18
N ASP A 68 4.58 5.85 11.96
CA ASP A 68 3.70 5.19 10.98
C ASP A 68 2.22 5.34 11.36
N ASP A 69 1.88 5.26 12.65
CA ASP A 69 0.50 5.47 13.12
C ASP A 69 0.00 6.90 12.87
N ILE A 70 0.89 7.89 13.01
CA ILE A 70 0.61 9.29 12.62
C ILE A 70 0.34 9.36 11.11
N CYS A 71 1.18 8.75 10.29
CA CYS A 71 1.00 8.77 8.84
C CYS A 71 -0.30 8.06 8.40
N ARG A 72 -0.63 6.92 9.01
CA ARG A 72 -1.90 6.22 8.79
C ARG A 72 -3.09 7.07 9.24
N ALA A 73 -2.97 7.83 10.32
CA ALA A 73 -4.03 8.74 10.77
C ALA A 73 -4.26 9.85 9.76
N GLU A 74 -3.19 10.41 9.19
CA GLU A 74 -3.28 11.42 8.14
C GLU A 74 -3.91 10.86 6.86
N GLY A 75 -3.52 9.66 6.44
CA GLY A 75 -4.16 8.97 5.32
C GLY A 75 -5.66 8.76 5.53
N ARG A 76 -6.09 8.38 6.74
CA ARG A 76 -7.51 8.29 7.10
C ARG A 76 -8.22 9.64 7.01
N ARG A 77 -7.60 10.71 7.50
CA ARG A 77 -8.16 12.07 7.44
C ARG A 77 -8.38 12.53 6.00
N LEU A 78 -7.38 12.35 5.13
CA LEU A 78 -7.48 12.70 3.71
C LEU A 78 -8.52 11.85 2.97
N LYS A 79 -8.65 10.56 3.33
CA LYS A 79 -9.72 9.70 2.81
C LYS A 79 -11.12 10.23 3.16
N ALA A 80 -11.28 10.81 4.35
CA ALA A 80 -12.54 11.35 4.84
C ALA A 80 -12.92 12.74 4.30
N GLY A 81 -12.06 13.36 3.48
CA GLY A 81 -12.35 14.66 2.84
C GLY A 81 -11.48 15.83 3.30
N GLY A 82 -10.55 15.60 4.23
CA GLY A 82 -9.64 16.62 4.76
C GLY A 82 -10.13 17.21 6.07
#